data_AF-A0A947YUC2-F1
#
_entry.id   AF-A0A947YUC2-F1
#
_cell.length_a   1.000
_cell.length_b   1.000
_cell.length_c   1.000
_cell.angle_alpha   90.00
_cell.angle_beta   90.00
_cell.angle_gamma   90.00
#
_symmetry.space_group_name_H-M   'P 1'
#
loop_
_entity.id
_entity.type
_entity.pdbx_description
1 polymer ?
#
loop_
_entity_poly.entity_id
_entity_poly.type
_entity_poly.pdbx_seq_one_letter_code
_entity_poly.pdbx_strand_id
1 'polypeptide(L)'
;MNYSELNEDGILIVLLKISDDQYLLWQSSTLEVDNSEVYFEFNDQLSGGYNNIKEITLMRDGIHLVMKNNCLEHFYFDKKFDDYSALASGLKKIYKNNLKNLDILDL
;
A
#
# COMPACT_ATOMS: atom_id res chain seq x y z
N MET A 1 1.35 15.17 0.80
CA MET A 1 1.20 13.76 0.41
C MET A 1 0.83 13.67 -1.06
N ASN A 2 1.37 12.70 -1.80
CA ASN A 2 1.05 12.49 -3.23
C ASN A 2 0.86 10.99 -3.52
N TYR A 3 -0.16 10.67 -4.31
CA TYR A 3 -0.37 9.33 -4.84
C TYR A 3 0.19 9.20 -6.27
N SER A 4 0.70 8.03 -6.60
CA SER A 4 1.04 7.65 -7.97
C SER A 4 0.80 6.16 -8.22
N GLU A 5 0.29 5.85 -9.41
CA GLU A 5 0.11 4.49 -9.92
C GLU A 5 0.90 4.35 -11.21
N LEU A 6 1.66 3.27 -11.35
CA LEU A 6 2.44 2.98 -12.56
C LEU A 6 2.21 1.52 -12.96
N ASN A 7 2.14 1.26 -14.26
CA ASN A 7 2.06 -0.09 -14.79
C ASN A 7 3.11 -0.26 -15.90
N GLU A 8 4.14 -1.04 -15.62
CA GLU A 8 5.29 -1.25 -16.50
C GLU A 8 5.62 -2.73 -16.55
N ASP A 9 5.80 -3.26 -17.78
CA ASP A 9 6.21 -4.65 -18.04
C ASP A 9 5.44 -5.72 -17.25
N GLY A 10 4.14 -5.46 -17.01
CA GLY A 10 3.27 -6.37 -16.30
C GLY A 10 3.38 -6.29 -14.78
N ILE A 11 4.05 -5.28 -14.23
CA ILE A 11 4.08 -4.96 -12.79
C ILE A 11 3.23 -3.72 -12.54
N LEU A 12 2.26 -3.85 -11.63
CA LEU A 12 1.52 -2.72 -11.09
C LEU A 12 2.25 -2.21 -9.84
N ILE A 13 2.53 -0.91 -9.80
CA ILE A 13 3.16 -0.21 -8.69
C ILE A 13 2.18 0.84 -8.16
N VAL A 14 1.97 0.82 -6.86
CA VAL A 14 1.23 1.84 -6.13
C VAL A 14 2.19 2.49 -5.14
N LEU A 15 2.37 3.81 -5.25
CA LEU A 15 3.27 4.59 -4.39
C LEU A 15 2.47 5.72 -3.73
N LEU A 16 2.62 5.83 -2.42
CA LEU A 16 2.12 6.95 -1.63
C LEU A 16 3.31 7.66 -0.98
N LYS A 17 3.65 8.84 -1.50
CA LYS A 17 4.66 9.72 -0.88
C LYS A 17 4.00 10.50 0.26
N ILE A 18 4.34 10.14 1.50
CA ILE A 18 3.80 10.77 2.72
C ILE A 18 4.44 12.13 2.93
N SER A 19 5.78 12.19 2.92
CA SER A 19 6.59 13.40 3.07
C SER A 19 7.83 13.32 2.17
N ASP A 20 8.76 14.27 2.25
CA ASP A 20 9.96 14.24 1.40
C ASP A 20 10.85 13.04 1.65
N ASP A 21 10.89 12.55 2.88
CA ASP A 21 11.70 11.41 3.29
C ASP A 21 10.88 10.15 3.60
N GLN A 22 9.55 10.21 3.41
CA GLN A 22 8.67 9.10 3.75
C GLN A 22 7.75 8.68 2.61
N TYR A 23 7.70 7.38 2.35
CA TYR A 23 6.85 6.79 1.34
C TYR A 23 6.44 5.35 1.67
N LEU A 24 5.28 4.95 1.15
CA LEU A 24 4.82 3.57 1.13
C LEU A 24 4.72 3.11 -0.31
N LEU A 25 5.26 1.93 -0.61
CA LEU A 25 5.23 1.38 -1.96
C LEU A 25 4.76 -0.06 -1.94
N TRP A 26 3.85 -0.36 -2.85
CA TRP A 26 3.34 -1.70 -3.11
C TRP A 26 3.58 -2.08 -4.57
N GLN A 27 3.91 -3.35 -4.82
CA GLN A 27 3.95 -3.89 -6.18
C GLN A 27 3.29 -5.25 -6.25
N SER A 28 2.68 -5.54 -7.39
CA SER A 28 2.18 -6.89 -7.69
C SER A 28 2.33 -7.18 -9.17
N SER A 29 2.68 -8.42 -9.51
CA SER A 29 2.60 -8.90 -10.88
C SER A 29 1.15 -8.93 -11.35
N THR A 30 0.90 -8.35 -12.52
CA THR A 30 -0.39 -8.41 -13.22
C THR A 30 -0.49 -9.60 -14.16
N LEU A 31 0.64 -10.25 -14.48
CA LEU A 31 0.75 -11.37 -15.41
C LEU A 31 0.53 -12.73 -14.75
N GLU A 32 0.87 -12.87 -13.47
CA GLU A 32 0.75 -14.14 -12.75
C GLU A 32 -0.54 -14.21 -11.92
N VAL A 33 -1.37 -15.21 -12.24
CA VAL A 33 -2.73 -15.35 -11.69
C VAL A 33 -2.74 -16.06 -10.33
N ASP A 34 -1.80 -16.97 -10.08
CA ASP A 34 -1.95 -17.96 -9.00
C ASP A 34 -1.00 -17.81 -7.80
N ASN A 35 -0.03 -16.89 -7.83
CA ASN A 35 0.89 -16.75 -6.70
C ASN A 35 1.61 -15.39 -6.61
N SER A 36 0.96 -14.31 -7.05
CA SER A 36 1.57 -12.97 -7.01
C SER A 36 1.69 -12.48 -5.56
N GLU A 37 2.84 -12.77 -4.95
CA GLU A 37 3.25 -12.12 -3.72
C GLU A 37 3.22 -10.61 -3.93
N VAL A 38 2.58 -9.89 -3.01
CA VAL A 38 2.60 -8.43 -2.99
C VAL A 38 3.93 -8.01 -2.38
N TYR A 39 4.72 -7.27 -3.16
CA TYR A 39 5.85 -6.55 -2.62
C TYR A 39 5.36 -5.36 -1.81
N PHE A 40 5.92 -5.16 -0.62
CA PHE A 40 5.69 -3.95 0.17
C PHE A 40 6.99 -3.45 0.80
N GLU A 41 7.16 -2.12 0.78
CA GLU A 41 8.21 -1.41 1.51
C GLU A 41 7.74 -0.07 2.11
N PHE A 42 8.49 0.37 3.11
CA PHE A 42 8.35 1.68 3.77
C PHE A 42 9.74 2.28 3.97
N ASN A 43 9.98 3.48 3.41
CA ASN A 43 11.23 4.26 3.55
C ASN A 43 12.51 3.46 3.31
N ASP A 44 12.58 2.72 2.20
CA ASP A 44 13.75 1.92 1.81
C ASP A 44 14.21 0.89 2.86
N GLN A 45 13.37 0.57 3.86
CA GLN A 45 13.59 -0.36 4.99
C GLN A 45 15.02 -0.94 5.02
N LEU A 46 15.96 -0.14 5.55
CA LEU A 46 17.42 -0.37 5.58
C LEU A 46 17.87 -1.64 6.35
N SER A 47 16.98 -2.60 6.62
CA SER A 47 17.23 -3.76 7.48
C SER A 47 16.46 -5.02 7.06
N GLY A 48 16.30 -5.27 5.75
CA GLY A 48 15.82 -6.57 5.23
C GLY A 48 14.35 -6.87 5.52
N GLY A 49 13.54 -5.83 5.72
CA GLY A 49 12.17 -5.90 6.22
C GLY A 49 11.06 -5.93 5.16
N TYR A 50 11.38 -6.17 3.89
CA TYR A 50 10.40 -6.22 2.80
C TYR A 50 9.29 -7.25 3.09
N ASN A 51 8.07 -6.99 2.61
CA ASN A 51 6.94 -7.92 2.66
C ASN A 51 6.49 -8.30 4.10
N ASN A 52 6.66 -7.38 5.04
CA ASN A 52 6.31 -7.57 6.44
C ASN A 52 4.95 -7.01 6.86
N ILE A 53 4.04 -6.71 5.92
CA ILE A 53 2.66 -6.38 6.27
C ILE A 53 1.87 -7.65 6.60
N LYS A 54 1.10 -7.57 7.67
CA LYS A 54 0.07 -8.53 8.07
C LYS A 54 -1.33 -8.04 7.68
N GLU A 55 -1.62 -6.76 7.88
CA GLU A 55 -2.93 -6.16 7.62
C GLU A 55 -2.79 -4.67 7.27
N ILE A 56 -3.68 -4.20 6.40
CA ILE A 56 -3.83 -2.80 5.99
C ILE A 56 -5.28 -2.42 6.26
N THR A 57 -5.49 -1.33 6.98
CA THR A 57 -6.79 -0.68 7.08
C THR A 57 -6.68 0.70 6.43
N LEU A 58 -7.44 0.92 5.36
CA LEU A 58 -7.54 2.21 4.70
C LEU A 58 -8.84 2.90 5.14
N MET A 59 -8.71 4.15 5.58
CA MET A 59 -9.81 5.00 6.03
C MET A 59 -9.69 6.36 5.34
N ARG A 60 -10.77 7.16 5.34
CA ARG A 60 -10.75 8.48 4.69
C ARG A 60 -9.75 9.47 5.30
N ASP A 61 -9.37 9.26 6.56
CA ASP A 61 -8.43 10.11 7.29
C ASP A 61 -7.00 9.56 7.29
N GLY A 62 -6.76 8.34 6.80
CA GLY A 62 -5.42 7.75 6.81
C GLY A 62 -5.34 6.27 6.47
N ILE A 63 -4.15 5.71 6.69
CA ILE A 63 -3.84 4.30 6.51
C ILE A 63 -3.16 3.74 7.76
N HIS A 64 -3.69 2.63 8.26
CA HIS A 64 -3.11 1.83 9.33
C HIS A 64 -2.42 0.60 8.75
N LEU A 65 -1.22 0.31 9.21
CA LEU A 65 -0.47 -0.88 8.85
C LEU A 65 -0.20 -1.70 10.11
N VAL A 66 -0.57 -2.97 10.08
CA VAL A 66 -0.13 -3.97 11.04
C VAL A 66 0.99 -4.76 10.40
N MET A 67 2.17 -4.72 11.01
CA MET A 67 3.33 -5.46 10.56
C MET A 67 3.29 -6.91 11.11
N LYS A 68 4.02 -7.85 10.50
CA LYS A 68 4.08 -9.27 10.93
C LYS A 68 4.65 -9.45 12.34
N ASN A 69 5.49 -8.52 12.80
CA ASN A 69 5.96 -8.46 14.18
C ASN A 69 4.94 -7.81 15.15
N ASN A 70 3.72 -7.52 14.67
CA ASN A 70 2.65 -6.80 15.36
C ASN A 70 2.97 -5.34 15.71
N CYS A 71 3.99 -4.72 15.12
CA CYS A 71 4.14 -3.26 15.14
C CYS A 71 3.00 -2.62 14.35
N LEU A 72 2.56 -1.45 14.83
CA LEU A 72 1.48 -0.66 14.25
C LEU A 72 2.05 0.66 13.75
N GLU A 73 1.83 0.96 12.49
CA GLU A 73 2.15 2.25 11.88
C GLU A 73 0.87 2.93 11.42
N HIS A 74 0.74 4.23 11.65
CA HIS A 74 -0.41 5.01 11.23
C HIS A 74 0.06 6.28 10.51
N PHE A 75 -0.44 6.46 9.29
CA PHE A 75 -0.22 7.65 8.49
C PHE A 75 -1.56 8.35 8.23
N TYR A 76 -1.71 9.54 8.79
CA TYR A 76 -2.85 10.40 8.50
C TYR A 76 -2.67 11.09 7.15
N PHE A 77 -3.77 11.23 6.41
CA PHE A 77 -3.80 11.99 5.18
C PHE A 77 -3.80 13.48 5.47
N ASP A 78 -3.05 14.23 4.65
CA ASP A 78 -3.10 15.68 4.67
C ASP A 78 -4.52 16.15 4.33
N LYS A 79 -4.97 17.27 4.90
CA LYS A 79 -6.29 17.86 4.59
C LYS A 79 -6.56 18.12 3.10
N LYS A 80 -5.51 18.14 2.28
CA LYS A 80 -5.56 18.39 0.84
C LYS A 80 -5.44 17.11 0.00
N PHE A 81 -5.32 15.95 0.62
CA PHE A 81 -5.20 14.69 -0.10
C PHE A 81 -6.55 14.31 -0.71
N ASP A 82 -6.64 14.37 -2.03
CA ASP A 82 -7.84 14.12 -2.83
C ASP A 82 -7.80 12.76 -3.56
N ASP A 83 -6.64 12.10 -3.58
CA ASP A 83 -6.41 10.82 -4.25
C ASP A 83 -6.89 9.59 -3.46
N TYR A 84 -7.68 9.74 -2.39
CA TYR A 84 -8.16 8.63 -1.58
C TYR A 84 -8.83 7.52 -2.42
N SER A 85 -9.76 7.90 -3.31
CA SER A 85 -10.47 6.93 -4.15
C SER A 85 -9.54 6.24 -5.13
N ALA A 86 -8.51 6.94 -5.62
CA ALA A 86 -7.51 6.39 -6.51
C ALA A 86 -6.61 5.40 -5.76
N LEU A 87 -6.12 5.77 -4.57
CA LEU A 87 -5.35 4.89 -3.68
C LEU A 87 -6.13 3.63 -3.30
N ALA A 88 -7.39 3.76 -2.91
CA ALA A 88 -8.25 2.63 -2.59
C ALA A 88 -8.42 1.68 -3.79
N SER A 89 -8.58 2.24 -5.00
CA SER A 89 -8.65 1.45 -6.23
C SER A 89 -7.33 0.74 -6.53
N GLY A 90 -6.21 1.45 -6.42
CA GLY A 90 -4.86 0.90 -6.63
C GLY A 90 -4.57 -0.27 -5.69
N LEU A 91 -4.81 -0.08 -4.38
CA LEU A 91 -4.61 -1.15 -3.39
C LEU A 91 -5.53 -2.34 -3.61
N LYS A 92 -6.79 -2.14 -4.03
CA LYS A 92 -7.68 -3.25 -4.43
C LYS A 92 -7.12 -4.05 -5.61
N LYS A 93 -6.48 -3.39 -6.59
CA LYS A 93 -5.83 -4.07 -7.71
C LYS A 93 -4.60 -4.87 -7.25
N ILE A 94 -3.78 -4.29 -6.38
CA ILE A 94 -2.60 -4.96 -5.79
C ILE A 94 -3.02 -6.22 -5.02
N TYR A 95 -4.01 -6.09 -4.13
CA TYR A 95 -4.45 -7.17 -3.23
C TYR A 95 -5.59 -8.01 -3.81
N LYS A 96 -5.86 -7.95 -5.13
CA LYS A 96 -7.00 -8.65 -5.77
C LYS A 96 -7.05 -10.15 -5.45
N ASN A 97 -5.89 -10.78 -5.30
CA ASN A 97 -5.74 -12.21 -5.00
C ASN A 97 -5.55 -12.50 -3.50
N ASN A 98 -5.40 -11.47 -2.66
CA ASN A 98 -5.15 -11.59 -1.23
C ASN A 98 -5.84 -10.50 -0.41
N LEU A 99 -7.16 -10.34 -0.64
CA LEU A 99 -7.99 -9.29 -0.02
C LEU A 99 -8.04 -9.38 1.51
N LYS A 100 -7.67 -10.52 2.12
CA LYS A 100 -7.64 -10.67 3.59
C LYS A 100 -6.69 -9.69 4.27
N ASN A 101 -5.72 -9.16 3.53
CA ASN A 101 -4.73 -8.23 4.06
C ASN A 101 -5.15 -6.77 3.88
N LEU A 102 -6.30 -6.47 3.24
CA LEU A 102 -6.77 -5.13 2.95
C LEU A 102 -8.23 -4.95 3.39
N ASP A 103 -8.42 -4.16 4.43
CA ASP A 103 -9.72 -3.64 4.84
C ASP A 103 -9.86 -2.17 4.42
N ILE A 104 -11.01 -1.81 3.85
CA ILE A 104 -11.30 -0.45 3.38
C ILE A 104 -12.59 0.00 4.05
N LEU A 105 -12.47 0.97 4.95
CA LEU A 105 -13.57 1.52 5.70
C LEU A 105 -13.98 2.86 5.08
N ASP A 106 -14.89 2.78 4.11
CA ASP A 106 -15.61 3.93 3.55
C ASP A 106 -16.89 4.16 4.38
N LEU A 107 -16.77 4.88 5.50
CA LEU A 107 -17.91 5.36 6.29
C LEU A 107 -18.20 6.84 6.01
#